data_AF-A0A9E4FKN0-F1
#
_entry.id   AF-A0A9E4FKN0-F1
#
_cell.length_a   1.000
_cell.length_b   1.000
_cell.length_c   1.000
_cell.angle_alpha   90.00
_cell.angle_beta   90.00
_cell.angle_gamma   90.00
#
_symmetry.space_group_name_H-M   'P 1'
#
loop_
_entity.id
_entity.type
_entity.pdbx_description
1 polymer ?
#
loop_
_entity_poly.entity_id
_entity_poly.type
_entity_poly.pdbx_seq_one_letter_code
_entity_poly.pdbx_strand_id
1 'polypeptide(L)' 'MAGEALNRVGDHISSFKLIPGGHGKFDIRINGELVAEHRHEPNAHIFPDLQDLLKAVNERVGETVS' A
#
# COMPACT_ATOMS: atom_id res chain seq x y z
N MET A 1 2.45 -8.26 3.37
CA MET A 1 2.37 -7.16 2.38
C MET A 1 3.73 -6.86 1.75
N ALA A 2 4.73 -6.38 2.50
CA ALA A 2 6.02 -5.95 1.94
C ALA A 2 6.74 -7.01 1.09
N GLY A 3 6.94 -8.22 1.63
CA GLY A 3 7.63 -9.30 0.90
C GLY A 3 6.92 -9.69 -0.40
N GLU A 4 5.59 -9.82 -0.34
CA GLU A 4 4.77 -10.17 -1.52
C GLU A 4 4.77 -9.05 -2.57
N ALA A 5 4.68 -7.78 -2.16
CA ALA A 5 4.75 -6.66 -3.08
C ALA A 5 6.10 -6.58 -3.80
N LEU A 6 7.20 -6.76 -3.06
CA LEU A 6 8.55 -6.81 -3.64
C LEU A 6 8.73 -8.01 -4.58
N ASN A 7 8.08 -9.14 -4.31
CA ASN A 7 8.13 -10.29 -5.19
C ASN A 7 7.39 -10.07 -6.52
N ARG A 8 6.23 -9.38 -6.49
CA ARG A 8 5.35 -9.23 -7.64
C ARG A 8 5.63 -8.02 -8.52
N VAL A 9 5.97 -6.88 -7.90
CA VAL A 9 6.14 -5.59 -8.58
C VAL A 9 7.46 -4.91 -8.18
N GLY A 10 8.41 -5.66 -7.63
CA GLY A 10 9.69 -5.15 -7.14
C GLY A 10 10.52 -4.43 -8.19
N ASP A 11 10.43 -4.85 -9.46
CA ASP A 11 11.12 -4.23 -10.58
C ASP A 11 10.68 -2.77 -10.82
N HIS A 12 9.50 -2.38 -10.34
CA HIS A 12 8.98 -1.02 -10.41
C HIS A 12 9.21 -0.20 -9.13
N ILE A 13 9.84 -0.77 -8.11
CA ILE A 13 10.03 -0.15 -6.79
C ILE A 13 11.52 0.15 -6.58
N SER A 14 11.89 1.42 -6.65
CA SER A 14 13.26 1.85 -6.37
C SER A 14 13.65 1.73 -4.88
N SER A 15 12.69 1.89 -3.98
CA SER A 15 12.89 1.78 -2.52
C SER A 15 11.59 1.42 -1.83
N PHE A 16 11.64 0.42 -0.94
CA PHE A 16 10.53 0.05 -0.05
C PHE A 16 10.94 0.25 1.40
N LYS A 17 10.11 0.94 2.19
CA LYS A 17 10.41 1.26 3.60
C LYS A 17 9.29 0.81 4.51
N LEU A 18 9.64 0.14 5.60
CA LEU A 18 8.76 -0.09 6.75
C LEU A 18 9.04 0.98 7.79
N ILE A 19 8.06 1.86 8.02
CA ILE A 19 8.19 2.98 8.94
C ILE A 19 7.32 2.68 10.17
N PRO A 20 7.89 2.61 11.38
CA PRO A 20 7.08 2.49 12.60
C PRO A 20 6.08 3.64 12.71
N GLY A 21 4.80 3.29 12.77
CA GLY A 21 3.71 4.24 12.99
C GLY A 21 3.43 4.47 14.47
N GLY A 22 2.65 5.52 14.77
CA GLY A 22 2.06 5.73 16.10
C GLY A 22 0.93 4.71 16.39
N HIS A 23 0.34 4.81 17.58
CA HIS A 23 -0.73 3.90 18.00
C HIS A 23 -1.87 3.82 16.97
N GLY A 24 -2.22 2.62 16.54
CA GLY A 24 -3.32 2.36 15.61
C GLY A 24 -3.08 2.86 14.18
N LYS A 25 -1.89 3.38 13.85
CA LYS A 25 -1.60 3.91 12.52
C LYS A 25 -1.11 2.80 11.59
N PHE A 26 -1.77 2.67 10.45
CA PHE A 26 -1.33 1.86 9.34
C PHE A 26 -1.70 2.57 8.04
N ASP A 27 -0.71 2.97 7.26
CA ASP A 27 -0.93 3.62 5.97
C ASP A 27 0.08 3.16 4.94
N ILE A 28 -0.35 3.19 3.68
CA ILE A 28 0.46 2.90 2.51
C ILE A 28 0.68 4.23 1.80
N ARG A 29 1.95 4.52 1.50
CA ARG A 29 2.34 5.70 0.72
C ARG A 29 3.23 5.31 -0.45
N ILE A 30 2.98 5.91 -1.60
CA ILE A 30 3.83 5.77 -2.79
C ILE A 30 4.29 7.17 -3.19
N ASN A 31 5.60 7.38 -3.29
CA ASN A 31 6.19 8.69 -3.60
C ASN A 31 5.72 9.83 -2.66
N GLY A 32 5.43 9.49 -1.40
CA GLY A 32 4.93 10.41 -0.38
C GLY A 32 3.42 10.64 -0.40
N GLU A 33 2.72 10.21 -1.45
CA GLU A 33 1.27 10.28 -1.59
C GLU A 33 0.59 9.16 -0.79
N LEU A 34 -0.47 9.51 -0.05
CA LEU A 34 -1.29 8.53 0.67
C LEU A 34 -2.17 7.77 -0.31
N VAL A 35 -2.03 6.44 -0.37
CA VAL A 35 -2.85 5.59 -1.26
C VAL A 35 -3.92 4.81 -0.52
N ALA A 36 -3.65 4.41 0.72
CA ALA A 36 -4.62 3.73 1.58
C ALA A 36 -4.23 3.91 3.05
N GLU A 37 -5.21 3.97 3.95
CA GLU A 37 -5.00 4.06 5.39
C GLU A 37 -6.00 3.24 6.19
N HIS A 38 -5.61 2.89 7.42
CA HIS A 38 -6.50 2.31 8.40
C HIS A 38 -7.56 3.33 8.79
N ARG A 39 -8.81 2.99 8.53
CA ARG A 39 -9.98 3.82 8.85
C ARG A 39 -10.78 3.17 9.96
N HIS A 40 -11.19 4.00 10.91
CA HIS A 40 -12.09 3.62 11.98
C HIS A 40 -13.51 4.04 11.59
N GLU A 41 -14.33 3.06 11.29
CA GLU A 41 -15.76 3.23 11.06
C GLU A 41 -16.54 2.87 12.33
N PRO A 42 -17.78 3.37 12.53
CA PRO A 42 -18.55 3.14 13.75
C PRO A 42 -18.68 1.67 14.19
N ASN A 43 -18.62 0.73 13.24
CA ASN A 43 -18.77 -0.71 13.48
C ASN A 43 -17.61 -1.56 12.91
N ALA A 44 -16.53 -0.95 12.41
CA ALA A 44 -15.47 -1.70 11.74
C ALA A 44 -14.11 -0.98 11.75
N HIS A 45 -13.05 -1.78 11.77
CA HIS A 45 -11.70 -1.34 11.47
C HIS A 45 -11.34 -1.83 10.06
N ILE A 46 -11.14 -0.89 9.14
CA ILE A 46 -10.79 -1.19 7.75
C ILE A 46 -9.30 -0.98 7.60
N PHE A 47 -8.54 -2.06 7.43
CA PHE A 47 -7.10 -2.00 7.18
C PHE A 47 -6.81 -2.06 5.67
N PRO A 48 -5.84 -1.26 5.19
CA PRO A 48 -5.30 -1.45 3.85
C PRO A 48 -4.73 -2.85 3.66
N ASP A 49 -4.91 -3.39 2.46
CA ASP A 49 -4.43 -4.72 2.11
C ASP A 49 -3.41 -4.70 0.96
N LEU A 50 -3.01 -5.89 0.52
CA LEU A 50 -2.06 -6.04 -0.57
C LEU A 50 -2.64 -5.56 -1.91
N GLN A 51 -3.94 -5.74 -2.15
CA GLN A 51 -4.58 -5.32 -3.39
C GLN A 51 -4.60 -3.81 -3.52
N ASP A 52 -4.82 -3.07 -2.42
CA ASP A 52 -4.69 -1.61 -2.40
C ASP A 52 -3.31 -1.16 -2.90
N LEU A 53 -2.24 -1.77 -2.39
CA LEU A 53 -0.87 -1.49 -2.80
C LEU A 53 -0.62 -1.86 -4.27
N LEU A 54 -0.98 -3.07 -4.69
CA LEU A 54 -0.72 -3.55 -6.04
C LEU A 54 -1.50 -2.73 -7.07
N LYS A 55 -2.76 -2.42 -6.82
CA LYS A 55 -3.56 -1.54 -7.66
C LYS A 55 -2.90 -0.18 -7.81
N ALA A 56 -2.48 0.44 -6.70
CA ALA A 56 -1.85 1.76 -6.72
C ALA A 56 -0.49 1.76 -7.46
N VAL A 57 0.28 0.68 -7.40
CA VAL A 57 1.50 0.53 -8.21
C VAL A 57 1.16 0.38 -9.69
N ASN A 58 0.24 -0.52 -10.03
CA ASN A 58 -0.17 -0.83 -11.40
C ASN A 58 -0.73 0.40 -12.13
N GLU A 59 -1.56 1.20 -11.45
CA GLU A 59 -2.07 2.48 -11.97
C GLU A 59 -0.95 3.48 -12.31
N ARG A 60 0.19 3.45 -11.59
CA ARG A 60 1.33 4.35 -11.82
C ARG A 60 2.27 3.87 -12.91
N VAL A 61 2.40 2.55 -13.09
CA VAL A 61 3.22 1.97 -14.17
C VAL A 61 2.46 1.88 -15.49
N GLY A 62 1.15 2.15 -15.49
CA GLY A 62 0.31 2.08 -16.69
C GLY A 62 -0.09 0.66 -17.07
N GLU A 63 0.03 -0.30 -16.15
CA GLU A 63 -0.44 -1.67 -16.35
C GLU A 63 -1.90 -1.76 -15.92
N THR A 64 -2.81 -1.93 -16.89
CA THR A 64 -4.22 -2.18 -16.58
C THR A 64 -4.34 -3.55 -15.92
N VAL A 65 -4.77 -3.58 -14.66
CA VAL A 65 -5.16 -4.82 -13.98
C VAL A 65 -6.42 -5.33 -14.68
N SER A 66 -6.23 -6.32 -15.56
CA SER A 66 -7.32 -7.02 -16.25
C SER A 66 -8.02 -8.02 -15.34
#